data_AF-A0A091DSE1-F1
#
_entry.id   AF-A0A091DSE1-F1
#
_cell.length_a   1.000
_cell.length_b   1.000
_cell.length_c   1.000
_cell.angle_alpha   90.00
_cell.angle_beta   90.00
_cell.angle_gamma   90.00
#
_symmetry.space_group_name_H-M   'P 1'
#
loop_
_entity.id
_entity.type
_entity.pdbx_description
1 polymer ?
#
loop_
_entity_poly.entity_id
_entity_poly.type
_entity_poly.pdbx_seq_one_letter_code
_entity_poly.pdbx_strand_id
1 'polypeptide(L)'
;MATTPSAAFEALMNGVTNWDVPKGPIPSELLLIGKASFPVMVNDKGQVLIAASSYGQGRLVVIAHEGYLLRAGLAPFLVNAVGCLRSSPEVPLGVHPFLESLVKILKDAGVEAQTVAEPGEPQGAYCISAYNDTLTEKLIQFVKSRGGLLIGGQAWHWAIQHGCDKVLSMFPGNLVTSVAGVYFTDVYGDTGHF
;
A
#
# COMPACT_ATOMS: atom_id res chain seq x y z
N MET A 1 11.66 -14.00 14.76
CA MET A 1 11.78 -14.68 13.45
C MET A 1 11.18 -13.78 12.40
N ALA A 2 11.80 -13.64 11.23
CA ALA A 2 11.16 -12.94 10.12
C ALA A 2 9.90 -13.72 9.71
N THR A 3 8.76 -13.03 9.60
CA THR A 3 7.50 -13.64 9.13
C THR A 3 7.71 -14.14 7.70
N THR A 4 7.35 -15.38 7.42
CA THR A 4 7.43 -15.93 6.05
C THR A 4 6.41 -15.23 5.14
N PRO A 5 6.64 -15.15 3.81
CA PRO A 5 5.66 -14.61 2.88
C PRO A 5 4.28 -15.26 3.01
N SER A 6 4.21 -16.58 3.22
CA SER A 6 2.94 -17.28 3.43
C SER A 6 2.19 -16.82 4.68
N ALA A 7 2.87 -16.72 5.84
CA ALA A 7 2.22 -16.26 7.07
C ALA A 7 1.77 -14.79 6.97
N ALA A 8 2.54 -13.95 6.25
CA ALA A 8 2.16 -12.58 5.99
C ALA A 8 0.93 -12.50 5.06
N PHE A 9 0.88 -13.33 4.02
CA PHE A 9 -0.28 -13.43 3.13
C PHE A 9 -1.53 -13.91 3.87
N GLU A 10 -1.43 -14.96 4.69
CA GLU A 10 -2.56 -15.46 5.50
C GLU A 10 -3.10 -14.38 6.45
N ALA A 11 -2.21 -13.62 7.08
CA ALA A 11 -2.61 -12.52 7.96
C ALA A 11 -3.31 -11.38 7.19
N LEU A 12 -2.83 -11.05 5.99
CA LEU A 12 -3.46 -10.05 5.10
C LEU A 12 -4.84 -10.49 4.62
N MET A 13 -5.01 -11.79 4.33
CA MET A 13 -6.24 -12.36 3.77
C MET A 13 -7.22 -12.88 4.82
N ASN A 14 -6.93 -12.74 6.11
CA ASN A 14 -7.78 -13.24 7.18
C ASN A 14 -9.22 -12.69 7.08
N GLY A 15 -10.19 -13.57 6.81
CA GLY A 15 -11.59 -13.19 6.62
C GLY A 15 -11.92 -12.45 5.31
N VAL A 16 -10.93 -12.22 4.44
CA VAL A 16 -11.14 -11.65 3.09
C VAL A 16 -11.49 -12.78 2.14
N THR A 17 -12.76 -12.87 1.75
CA THR A 17 -13.28 -13.94 0.87
C THR A 17 -13.65 -13.45 -0.52
N ASN A 18 -13.81 -12.14 -0.69
CA ASN A 18 -14.09 -11.50 -1.96
C ASN A 18 -13.56 -10.06 -1.93
N TRP A 19 -13.31 -9.51 -3.10
CA TRP A 19 -12.85 -8.14 -3.28
C TRP A 19 -13.99 -7.24 -3.77
N ASP A 20 -14.53 -6.41 -2.88
CA ASP A 20 -15.50 -5.36 -3.25
C ASP A 20 -14.77 -4.13 -3.80
N VAL A 21 -14.18 -4.32 -4.98
CA VAL A 21 -13.40 -3.29 -5.67
C VAL A 21 -14.35 -2.39 -6.46
N PRO A 22 -14.21 -1.06 -6.34
CA PRO A 22 -15.02 -0.13 -7.11
C PRO A 22 -14.66 -0.15 -8.60
N LYS A 23 -15.67 -0.06 -9.47
CA LYS A 23 -15.47 -0.03 -10.92
C LYS A 23 -14.82 1.26 -11.48
N GLY A 24 -14.89 2.37 -10.72
CA GLY A 24 -14.43 3.68 -11.17
C GLY A 24 -12.90 3.89 -11.11
N PRO A 25 -12.25 3.59 -9.97
CA PRO A 25 -10.79 3.68 -9.84
C PRO A 25 -10.10 2.57 -10.64
N ILE A 26 -9.40 2.94 -11.72
CA ILE A 26 -8.68 2.00 -12.60
C ILE A 26 -7.24 1.88 -12.08
N PRO A 27 -6.83 0.73 -11.52
CA PRO A 27 -5.53 0.60 -10.89
C PRO A 27 -4.40 0.58 -11.93
N SER A 28 -3.16 0.71 -11.47
CA SER A 28 -1.99 0.29 -12.25
C SER A 28 -1.74 -1.21 -12.09
N GLU A 29 -0.97 -1.83 -12.99
CA GLU A 29 -0.32 -3.09 -12.67
C GLU A 29 0.91 -2.83 -11.80
N LEU A 30 1.11 -3.67 -10.77
CA LEU A 30 2.32 -3.67 -9.96
C LEU A 30 3.34 -4.66 -10.51
N LEU A 31 4.57 -4.19 -10.71
CA LEU A 31 5.70 -5.02 -11.05
C LEU A 31 6.48 -5.40 -9.79
N LEU A 32 6.67 -6.70 -9.57
CA LEU A 32 7.39 -7.25 -8.43
C LEU A 32 8.73 -7.84 -8.89
N ILE A 33 9.83 -7.29 -8.38
CA ILE A 33 11.19 -7.79 -8.67
C ILE A 33 11.97 -8.18 -7.40
N GLY A 34 11.41 -7.88 -6.22
CA GLY A 34 12.05 -8.15 -4.94
C GLY A 34 11.88 -9.60 -4.49
N LYS A 35 12.93 -10.20 -3.93
CA LYS A 35 12.82 -11.56 -3.34
C LYS A 35 11.85 -11.63 -2.15
N ALA A 36 11.65 -10.50 -1.47
CA ALA A 36 10.71 -10.39 -0.35
C ALA A 36 9.32 -9.90 -0.78
N SER A 37 9.15 -9.48 -2.03
CA SER A 37 7.86 -9.01 -2.54
C SER A 37 7.01 -10.19 -3.02
N PHE A 38 5.72 -10.16 -2.70
CA PHE A 38 4.77 -11.18 -3.11
C PHE A 38 3.41 -10.55 -3.45
N PRO A 39 2.66 -11.12 -4.39
CA PRO A 39 1.32 -10.64 -4.72
C PRO A 39 0.32 -10.99 -3.61
N VAL A 40 -0.64 -10.10 -3.38
CA VAL A 40 -1.74 -10.27 -2.42
C VAL A 40 -3.09 -10.34 -3.14
N MET A 41 -3.30 -9.47 -4.12
CA MET A 41 -4.44 -9.51 -5.05
C MET A 41 -3.91 -9.57 -6.47
N VAL A 42 -4.38 -10.54 -7.23
CA VAL A 42 -4.11 -10.72 -8.66
C VAL A 42 -5.45 -10.83 -9.36
N ASN A 43 -5.65 -10.10 -10.46
CA ASN A 43 -6.87 -10.22 -11.25
C ASN A 43 -6.83 -11.43 -12.20
N ASP A 44 -7.92 -11.69 -12.92
CA ASP A 44 -8.03 -12.79 -13.87
C ASP A 44 -7.05 -12.73 -15.06
N LYS A 45 -6.46 -11.56 -15.33
CA LYS A 45 -5.40 -11.34 -16.33
C LYS A 45 -4.00 -11.65 -15.79
N GLY A 46 -3.86 -12.00 -14.52
CA GLY A 46 -2.57 -12.23 -13.88
C GLY A 46 -1.85 -10.96 -13.45
N GLN A 47 -2.52 -9.80 -13.48
CA GLN A 47 -1.93 -8.52 -13.06
C GLN A 47 -2.01 -8.39 -11.55
N VAL A 48 -0.90 -7.99 -10.93
CA VAL A 48 -0.84 -7.75 -9.49
C VAL A 48 -1.37 -6.36 -9.17
N LEU A 49 -2.38 -6.27 -8.30
CA LEU A 49 -3.03 -4.99 -7.94
C LEU A 49 -2.82 -4.63 -6.47
N ILE A 50 -2.53 -5.62 -5.64
CA ILE A 50 -2.05 -5.41 -4.27
C ILE A 50 -0.83 -6.31 -4.08
N ALA A 51 0.24 -5.75 -3.54
CA ALA A 51 1.44 -6.48 -3.20
C ALA A 51 1.88 -6.15 -1.77
N ALA A 52 2.62 -7.07 -1.17
CA ALA A 52 3.31 -6.83 0.09
C ALA A 52 4.78 -7.12 -0.07
N SER A 53 5.60 -6.43 0.72
CA SER A 53 7.06 -6.61 0.73
C SER A 53 7.64 -6.15 2.07
N SER A 54 8.96 -6.23 2.18
CA SER A 54 9.72 -5.75 3.33
C SER A 54 10.98 -5.02 2.88
N TYR A 55 11.40 -4.04 3.66
CA TYR A 55 12.68 -3.36 3.48
C TYR A 55 13.29 -3.04 4.85
N GLY A 56 14.56 -3.41 5.05
CA GLY A 56 15.18 -3.36 6.37
C GLY A 56 14.41 -4.23 7.38
N GLN A 57 13.93 -3.62 8.46
CA GLN A 57 13.09 -4.31 9.46
C GLN A 57 11.59 -4.02 9.29
N GLY A 58 11.20 -3.16 8.36
CA GLY A 58 9.83 -2.75 8.15
C GLY A 58 9.13 -3.53 7.05
N ARG A 59 7.85 -3.20 6.88
CA ARG A 59 6.91 -3.90 6.00
C ARG A 59 6.18 -2.88 5.14
N LEU A 60 5.81 -3.28 3.93
CA LEU A 60 5.04 -2.46 3.01
C LEU A 60 3.85 -3.26 2.50
N VAL A 61 2.71 -2.59 2.37
CA VAL A 61 1.59 -3.02 1.54
C VAL A 61 1.36 -1.92 0.51
N VAL A 62 1.37 -2.31 -0.75
CA VAL A 62 1.26 -1.41 -1.91
C VAL A 62 -0.05 -1.73 -2.63
N ILE A 63 -0.90 -0.73 -2.80
CA ILE A 63 -2.19 -0.84 -3.48
C ILE A 63 -2.16 -0.02 -4.75
N ALA A 64 -2.47 -0.62 -5.89
CA ALA A 64 -2.31 0.00 -7.19
C ALA A 64 -3.33 1.09 -7.55
N HIS A 65 -4.09 1.58 -6.57
CA HIS A 65 -4.92 2.77 -6.67
C HIS A 65 -5.20 3.35 -5.28
N GLU A 66 -5.08 4.67 -5.08
CA GLU A 66 -5.34 5.31 -3.79
C GLU A 66 -6.82 5.27 -3.41
N GLY A 67 -7.73 5.43 -4.38
CA GLY A 67 -9.17 5.25 -4.20
C GLY A 67 -9.59 3.93 -3.53
N TYR A 68 -8.80 2.85 -3.60
CA TYR A 68 -9.09 1.59 -2.88
C TYR A 68 -8.90 1.73 -1.37
N LEU A 69 -7.96 2.57 -0.92
CA LEU A 69 -7.79 2.92 0.50
C LEU A 69 -9.01 3.65 1.07
N LEU A 70 -9.88 4.19 0.20
CA LEU A 70 -11.03 4.99 0.58
C LEU A 70 -12.36 4.22 0.42
N ARG A 71 -12.31 2.89 0.30
CA ARG A 71 -13.51 2.06 0.13
C ARG A 71 -13.83 1.22 1.36
N ALA A 72 -15.03 1.43 1.89
CA ALA A 72 -15.57 0.64 3.00
C ALA A 72 -15.70 -0.86 2.66
N GLY A 73 -15.98 -1.21 1.39
CA GLY A 73 -16.01 -2.61 0.94
C GLY A 73 -14.67 -3.34 1.10
N LEU A 74 -13.56 -2.60 1.15
CA LEU A 74 -12.22 -3.14 1.39
C LEU A 74 -11.79 -3.06 2.87
N ALA A 75 -12.67 -2.64 3.77
CA ALA A 75 -12.36 -2.49 5.20
C ALA A 75 -11.73 -3.75 5.83
N PRO A 76 -12.23 -4.98 5.60
CA PRO A 76 -11.60 -6.18 6.17
C PRO A 76 -10.12 -6.31 5.80
N PHE A 77 -9.80 -6.09 4.52
CA PHE A 77 -8.42 -6.11 4.04
C PHE A 77 -7.59 -4.95 4.61
N LEU A 78 -8.13 -3.73 4.62
CA LEU A 78 -7.42 -2.55 5.11
C LEU A 78 -7.07 -2.67 6.59
N VAL A 79 -7.98 -3.22 7.41
CA VAL A 79 -7.75 -3.54 8.83
C VAL A 79 -6.64 -4.57 8.98
N ASN A 80 -6.67 -5.64 8.21
CA ASN A 80 -5.60 -6.65 8.21
C ASN A 80 -4.26 -6.05 7.80
N ALA A 81 -4.23 -5.21 6.76
CA ALA A 81 -3.03 -4.54 6.29
C ALA A 81 -2.40 -3.68 7.38
N VAL A 82 -3.16 -2.76 8.00
CA VAL A 82 -2.62 -1.90 9.06
C VAL A 82 -2.29 -2.69 10.34
N GLY A 83 -2.97 -3.80 10.60
CA GLY A 83 -2.60 -4.75 11.66
C GLY A 83 -1.25 -5.42 11.39
N CYS A 84 -1.07 -5.94 10.18
CA CYS A 84 0.17 -6.58 9.72
C CYS A 84 1.34 -5.61 9.62
N LEU A 85 1.08 -4.32 9.44
CA LEU A 85 2.13 -3.30 9.34
C LEU A 85 2.64 -2.85 10.71
N ARG A 86 1.81 -2.97 11.76
CA ARG A 86 2.15 -2.57 13.13
C ARG A 86 2.82 -3.69 13.93
N SER A 87 3.59 -3.31 14.94
CA SER A 87 4.22 -4.27 15.86
C SER A 87 3.22 -4.82 16.89
N SER A 88 2.21 -4.03 17.25
CA SER A 88 1.10 -4.40 18.12
C SER A 88 -0.10 -3.46 17.87
N PRO A 89 -1.29 -3.72 18.41
CA PRO A 89 -2.44 -2.82 18.24
C PRO A 89 -2.30 -1.45 18.92
N GLU A 90 -1.44 -1.32 19.93
CA GLU A 90 -1.26 -0.11 20.74
C GLU A 90 -0.32 0.91 20.09
N VAL A 91 0.51 0.50 19.13
CA VAL A 91 1.41 1.44 18.44
C VAL A 91 0.63 2.37 17.50
N PRO A 92 1.06 3.63 17.34
CA PRO A 92 0.33 4.61 16.54
C PRO A 92 0.11 4.20 15.08
N LEU A 93 -1.06 4.57 14.55
CA LEU A 93 -1.40 4.49 13.15
C LEU A 93 -1.67 5.90 12.62
N GLY A 94 -0.73 6.42 11.84
CA GLY A 94 -0.86 7.72 11.18
C GLY A 94 -1.47 7.57 9.78
N VAL A 95 -2.34 8.50 9.40
CA VAL A 95 -2.92 8.58 8.05
C VAL A 95 -2.65 9.97 7.50
N HIS A 96 -2.06 10.05 6.31
CA HIS A 96 -1.84 11.33 5.63
C HIS A 96 -3.17 12.05 5.36
N PRO A 97 -3.27 13.40 5.48
CA PRO A 97 -4.52 14.14 5.29
C PRO A 97 -5.27 13.87 3.99
N PHE A 98 -4.55 13.59 2.89
CA PHE A 98 -5.18 13.23 1.61
C PHE A 98 -6.02 11.94 1.68
N LEU A 99 -5.78 11.08 2.68
CA LEU A 99 -6.50 9.85 2.92
C LEU A 99 -7.39 9.93 4.17
N GLU A 100 -7.82 11.11 4.60
CA GLU A 100 -8.59 11.29 5.85
C GLU A 100 -9.83 10.37 5.95
N SER A 101 -10.48 10.06 4.82
CA SER A 101 -11.62 9.12 4.82
C SER A 101 -11.25 7.68 5.26
N LEU A 102 -9.98 7.27 5.11
CA LEU A 102 -9.48 5.99 5.64
C LEU A 102 -9.55 5.96 7.18
N VAL A 103 -9.35 7.10 7.86
CA VAL A 103 -9.46 7.17 9.32
C VAL A 103 -10.86 6.76 9.77
N LYS A 104 -11.90 7.22 9.07
CA LYS A 104 -13.27 6.83 9.36
C LYS A 104 -13.49 5.33 9.13
N ILE A 105 -13.04 4.80 8.01
CA ILE A 105 -13.17 3.37 7.67
C ILE A 105 -12.52 2.49 8.75
N LEU A 106 -11.33 2.86 9.21
CA LEU A 106 -10.61 2.12 10.23
C LEU A 106 -11.29 2.22 11.60
N LYS A 107 -11.76 3.41 11.98
CA LYS A 107 -12.48 3.62 13.24
C LYS A 107 -13.81 2.88 13.30
N ASP A 108 -14.59 2.91 12.21
CA ASP A 108 -15.85 2.15 12.09
C ASP A 108 -15.60 0.63 12.24
N ALA A 109 -14.38 0.17 11.94
CA ALA A 109 -13.93 -1.21 12.13
C ALA A 109 -13.16 -1.45 13.45
N GLY A 110 -13.14 -0.49 14.38
CA GLY A 110 -12.52 -0.62 15.70
C GLY A 110 -11.00 -0.41 15.74
N VAL A 111 -10.40 0.16 14.70
CA VAL A 111 -8.97 0.49 14.65
C VAL A 111 -8.77 1.99 14.82
N GLU A 112 -8.10 2.39 15.91
CA GLU A 112 -7.75 3.78 16.14
C GLU A 112 -6.69 4.26 15.14
N ALA A 113 -6.95 5.42 14.53
CA ALA A 113 -6.09 6.06 13.56
C ALA A 113 -6.16 7.59 13.72
N GLN A 114 -5.06 8.27 13.42
CA GLN A 114 -4.95 9.73 13.51
C GLN A 114 -4.49 10.34 12.19
N THR A 115 -5.12 11.45 11.80
CA THR A 115 -4.67 12.22 10.65
C THR A 115 -3.40 12.99 11.01
N VAL A 116 -2.28 12.67 10.37
CA VAL A 116 -0.97 13.31 10.62
C VAL A 116 -0.21 13.50 9.30
N ALA A 117 0.45 14.65 9.16
CA ALA A 117 1.12 15.04 7.91
C ALA A 117 2.35 14.18 7.57
N GLU A 118 2.97 13.53 8.57
CA GLU A 118 4.22 12.81 8.41
C GLU A 118 4.20 11.50 9.22
N PRO A 119 5.00 10.49 8.85
CA PRO A 119 5.14 9.28 9.65
C PRO A 119 5.76 9.61 11.02
N GLY A 120 5.25 8.94 12.05
CA GLY A 120 5.75 9.02 13.43
C GLY A 120 6.90 8.04 13.69
N GLU A 121 6.94 7.50 14.90
CA GLU A 121 8.00 6.57 15.33
C GLU A 121 8.00 5.25 14.53
N PRO A 122 9.17 4.66 14.20
CA PRO A 122 9.29 3.47 13.34
C PRO A 122 8.62 2.19 13.83
N GLN A 123 7.99 2.17 15.01
CA GLN A 123 7.25 0.99 15.49
C GLN A 123 5.79 0.99 15.03
N GLY A 124 5.30 2.15 14.59
CA GLY A 124 3.95 2.38 14.10
C GLY A 124 3.75 2.03 12.63
N ALA A 125 2.57 2.37 12.13
CA ALA A 125 2.26 2.32 10.71
C ALA A 125 1.82 3.68 10.18
N TYR A 126 2.05 3.90 8.88
CA TYR A 126 1.69 5.12 8.19
C TYR A 126 1.01 4.82 6.86
N CYS A 127 -0.10 5.50 6.60
CA CYS A 127 -0.88 5.36 5.36
C CYS A 127 -0.74 6.62 4.51
N ILE A 128 -0.36 6.49 3.23
CA ILE A 128 -0.17 7.64 2.34
C ILE A 128 -0.52 7.30 0.87
N SER A 129 -0.88 8.31 0.08
CA SER A 129 -0.97 8.17 -1.37
C SER A 129 0.41 8.21 -2.04
N ALA A 130 0.54 7.57 -3.20
CA ALA A 130 1.80 7.43 -3.95
C ALA A 130 2.24 8.68 -4.74
N TYR A 131 1.72 9.87 -4.40
CA TYR A 131 1.95 11.11 -5.16
C TYR A 131 2.80 12.14 -4.41
N ASN A 132 3.18 11.87 -3.16
CA ASN A 132 3.99 12.77 -2.36
C ASN A 132 5.48 12.40 -2.50
N ASP A 133 6.25 13.28 -3.12
CA ASP A 133 7.71 13.14 -3.28
C ASP A 133 8.51 13.81 -2.16
N THR A 134 7.93 14.78 -1.45
CA THR A 134 8.59 15.53 -0.37
C THR A 134 8.93 14.67 0.84
N LEU A 135 8.17 13.59 1.08
CA LEU A 135 8.38 12.65 2.19
C LEU A 135 9.25 11.44 1.84
N THR A 136 9.79 11.35 0.63
CA THR A 136 10.49 10.16 0.11
C THR A 136 11.55 9.61 1.08
N GLU A 137 12.54 10.43 1.45
CA GLU A 137 13.64 10.00 2.33
C GLU A 137 13.11 9.56 3.71
N LYS A 138 12.14 10.31 4.24
CA LYS A 138 11.53 10.04 5.54
C LYS A 138 10.79 8.70 5.54
N LEU A 139 10.03 8.41 4.48
CA LEU A 139 9.31 7.14 4.32
C LEU A 139 10.27 5.96 4.18
N ILE A 140 11.34 6.10 3.40
CA ILE A 140 12.36 5.05 3.25
C ILE A 140 13.02 4.75 4.60
N GLN A 141 13.42 5.78 5.37
CA GLN A 141 14.03 5.58 6.69
C GLN A 141 13.05 5.00 7.70
N PHE A 142 11.80 5.46 7.68
CA PHE A 142 10.73 4.94 8.54
C PHE A 142 10.56 3.44 8.33
N VAL A 143 10.39 2.98 7.09
CA VAL A 143 10.26 1.55 6.77
C VAL A 143 11.54 0.80 7.11
N LYS A 144 12.71 1.29 6.70
CA LYS A 144 14.00 0.65 7.00
C LYS A 144 14.16 0.37 8.51
N SER A 145 13.66 1.27 9.34
CA SER A 145 13.78 1.27 10.79
C SER A 145 12.65 0.56 11.53
N ARG A 146 11.90 -0.34 10.87
CA ARG A 146 10.76 -1.16 11.38
C ARG A 146 9.37 -0.63 11.06
N GLY A 147 9.26 0.55 10.45
CA GLY A 147 7.97 1.18 10.15
C GLY A 147 7.13 0.35 9.18
N GLY A 148 5.82 0.39 9.37
CA GLY A 148 4.87 -0.22 8.46
C GLY A 148 4.26 0.81 7.50
N LEU A 149 4.42 0.63 6.18
CA LEU A 149 3.88 1.56 5.19
C LEU A 149 2.72 0.94 4.41
N LEU A 150 1.55 1.57 4.46
CA LEU A 150 0.45 1.33 3.52
C LEU A 150 0.44 2.46 2.50
N ILE A 151 0.78 2.15 1.25
CA ILE A 151 0.87 3.16 0.18
C ILE A 151 -0.02 2.78 -0.98
N GLY A 152 -0.76 3.74 -1.52
CA GLY A 152 -1.60 3.48 -2.68
C GLY A 152 -1.63 4.60 -3.69
N GLY A 153 -1.72 4.24 -4.97
CA GLY A 153 -1.81 5.19 -6.07
C GLY A 153 -1.72 4.48 -7.40
N GLN A 154 -1.89 5.23 -8.48
CA GLN A 154 -1.74 4.74 -9.83
C GLN A 154 -0.77 5.63 -10.60
N ALA A 155 0.11 5.03 -11.39
CA ALA A 155 1.15 5.75 -12.10
C ALA A 155 0.75 6.08 -13.55
N TRP A 156 -0.20 5.36 -14.15
CA TRP A 156 -0.65 5.61 -15.53
C TRP A 156 -1.17 7.04 -15.73
N HIS A 157 -1.91 7.60 -14.77
CA HIS A 157 -2.41 8.97 -14.88
C HIS A 157 -1.31 10.00 -14.70
N TRP A 158 -0.38 9.73 -13.79
CA TRP A 158 0.82 10.55 -13.62
C TRP A 158 1.66 10.55 -14.91
N ALA A 159 1.75 9.40 -15.59
CA ALA A 159 2.48 9.23 -16.84
C ALA A 159 1.94 10.10 -17.98
N ILE A 160 0.63 10.37 -18.01
CA ILE A 160 0.01 11.27 -19.01
C ILE A 160 0.69 12.64 -19.04
N GLN A 161 1.11 13.15 -17.87
CA GLN A 161 1.71 14.47 -17.75
C GLN A 161 3.25 14.46 -17.80
N HIS A 162 3.89 13.34 -17.46
CA HIS A 162 5.34 13.28 -17.24
C HIS A 162 6.10 12.39 -18.24
N GLY A 163 5.40 11.49 -18.93
CA GLY A 163 5.94 10.48 -19.84
C GLY A 163 6.01 9.09 -19.21
N CYS A 164 5.58 8.07 -19.96
CA CYS A 164 5.60 6.66 -19.55
C CYS A 164 7.02 6.14 -19.26
N ASP A 165 8.01 6.62 -20.00
CA ASP A 165 9.43 6.25 -19.87
C ASP A 165 10.04 6.63 -18.50
N LYS A 166 9.40 7.55 -17.77
CA LYS A 166 9.86 8.04 -16.47
C LYS A 166 9.15 7.41 -15.28
N VAL A 167 8.13 6.58 -15.50
CA VAL A 167 7.31 6.07 -14.40
C VAL A 167 8.12 5.27 -13.40
N LEU A 168 8.95 4.33 -13.86
CA LEU A 168 9.74 3.49 -12.97
C LEU A 168 10.81 4.25 -12.17
N SER A 169 11.26 5.41 -12.65
CA SER A 169 12.36 6.18 -12.05
C SER A 169 11.94 7.46 -11.34
N MET A 170 10.77 8.03 -11.68
CA MET A 170 10.35 9.36 -11.22
C MET A 170 8.94 9.43 -10.66
N PHE A 171 8.11 8.39 -10.79
CA PHE A 171 6.82 8.38 -10.09
C PHE A 171 7.06 8.42 -8.57
N PRO A 172 6.45 9.34 -7.79
CA PRO A 172 6.77 9.50 -6.38
C PRO A 172 6.63 8.21 -5.56
N GLY A 173 5.60 7.41 -5.84
CA GLY A 173 5.42 6.08 -5.24
C GLY A 173 6.62 5.17 -5.46
N ASN A 174 7.18 5.16 -6.67
CA ASN A 174 8.34 4.34 -7.03
C ASN A 174 9.63 4.83 -6.39
N LEU A 175 9.76 6.11 -6.05
CA LEU A 175 10.89 6.60 -5.27
C LEU A 175 10.94 5.95 -3.88
N VAL A 176 9.79 5.53 -3.35
CA VAL A 176 9.67 4.89 -2.02
C VAL A 176 9.62 3.37 -2.13
N THR A 177 8.76 2.79 -2.98
CA THR A 177 8.50 1.34 -2.98
C THR A 177 9.56 0.51 -3.70
N SER A 178 10.34 1.13 -4.59
CA SER A 178 11.40 0.45 -5.35
C SER A 178 12.46 -0.19 -4.46
N VAL A 179 12.77 0.40 -3.29
CA VAL A 179 13.71 -0.17 -2.32
C VAL A 179 13.23 -1.52 -1.77
N ALA A 180 11.92 -1.78 -1.84
CA ALA A 180 11.29 -3.04 -1.46
C ALA A 180 10.96 -3.92 -2.68
N GLY A 181 11.42 -3.55 -3.88
CA GLY A 181 11.23 -4.30 -5.11
C GLY A 181 9.80 -4.31 -5.66
N VAL A 182 8.99 -3.31 -5.32
CA VAL A 182 7.63 -3.13 -5.83
C VAL A 182 7.55 -1.83 -6.61
N TYR A 183 7.03 -1.89 -7.83
CA TYR A 183 6.88 -0.74 -8.71
C TYR A 183 5.44 -0.59 -9.19
N PHE A 184 4.94 0.64 -9.20
CA PHE A 184 3.78 1.04 -9.99
C PHE A 184 4.20 1.19 -11.46
N THR A 185 3.43 0.62 -12.37
CA THR A 185 3.65 0.76 -13.82
C THR A 185 2.64 1.71 -14.45
N ASP A 186 2.87 2.11 -15.70
CA ASP A 186 1.90 2.85 -16.52
C ASP A 186 0.82 1.96 -17.16
N VAL A 187 0.86 0.66 -16.90
CA VAL A 187 -0.10 -0.30 -17.43
C VAL A 187 -1.39 -0.22 -16.62
N TYR A 188 -2.52 -0.04 -17.31
CA TYR A 188 -3.84 -0.11 -16.71
C TYR A 188 -4.12 -1.53 -16.20
N GLY A 189 -4.56 -1.64 -14.96
CA GLY A 189 -5.08 -2.88 -14.42
C GLY A 189 -6.53 -3.10 -14.82
N ASP A 190 -6.84 -4.33 -15.24
CA ASP A 190 -8.19 -4.78 -15.54
C ASP A 190 -9.03 -4.86 -14.24
N THR A 191 -10.27 -4.34 -14.28
CA THR A 191 -11.20 -4.29 -13.14
C THR A 191 -12.41 -5.22 -13.30
N GLY A 192 -12.39 -6.09 -14.31
CA GLY A 192 -13.52 -6.95 -14.67
C GLY A 192 -13.77 -8.09 -13.67
N HIS A 193 -12.73 -8.83 -13.30
CA HIS A 193 -12.82 -10.02 -12.43
C HIS A 193 -11.56 -10.21 -11.56
N PHE A 194 -11.77 -10.62 -10.30
CA PHE A 194 -10.73 -10.87 -9.29
C PHE A 194 -10.90 -12.25 -8.66
#